data_AF-A0A2J4G7C8-F1
#
_entry.id   AF-A0A2J4G7C8-F1
#
_cell.length_a   1.000
_cell.length_b   1.000
_cell.length_c   1.000
_cell.angle_alpha   90.00
_cell.angle_beta   90.00
_cell.angle_gamma   90.00
#
_symmetry.space_group_name_H-M   'P 1'
#
loop_
_entity.id
_entity.type
_entity.pdbx_description
1 polymer ?
#
loop_
_entity_poly.entity_id
_entity_poly.type
_entity_poly.pdbx_seq_one_letter_code
_entity_poly.pdbx_strand_id
1 'polypeptide(L)'
;MEENIPNWPLMEEEILVVEDESHVYFNFPHSLYKKTIEKYVAKLSPIVRVKDDPLGGRRVVLTLDKQGGLEVKAWLSLMMDKLGKKYFITELEIV
;
A
#
# COMPACT_ATOMS: atom_id res chain seq x y z
N MET A 1 -1.37 16.64 6.97
CA MET A 1 -0.80 15.84 8.07
C MET A 1 -0.09 14.64 7.44
N GLU A 2 1.21 14.78 7.16
CA GLU A 2 2.09 13.68 6.70
C GLU A 2 2.74 12.95 7.89
N GLU A 3 2.57 13.49 9.10
CA GLU A 3 3.25 13.05 10.34
C GLU A 3 2.73 11.70 10.87
N ASN A 4 1.66 11.15 10.31
CA ASN A 4 0.97 9.98 10.86
C ASN A 4 1.21 8.68 10.09
N ILE A 5 1.97 8.66 8.98
CA ILE A 5 2.42 7.39 8.40
C ILE A 5 3.74 7.06 9.06
N PRO A 6 3.78 6.13 10.01
CA PRO A 6 4.99 5.94 10.79
C PRO A 6 6.06 5.40 9.86
N ASN A 7 7.29 5.91 9.99
CA ASN A 7 8.41 5.49 9.17
C ASN A 7 8.96 4.16 9.69
N TRP A 8 8.09 3.16 9.80
CA TRP A 8 8.46 1.83 10.23
C TRP A 8 9.31 1.17 9.16
N PRO A 9 10.40 0.50 9.56
CA PRO A 9 11.17 -0.32 8.63
C PRO A 9 10.30 -1.50 8.21
N LEU A 10 10.11 -1.68 6.91
CA LEU A 10 9.28 -2.74 6.34
C LEU A 10 10.15 -3.78 5.66
N MET A 11 9.71 -5.04 5.67
CA MET A 11 10.38 -6.09 4.88
C MET A 11 10.10 -5.92 3.38
N GLU A 12 10.94 -6.49 2.51
CA GLU A 12 10.75 -6.41 1.04
C GLU A 12 9.43 -7.07 0.58
N GLU A 13 8.98 -8.07 1.32
CA GLU A 13 7.75 -8.84 1.09
C GLU A 13 6.49 -8.21 1.69
N GLU A 14 6.65 -7.24 2.59
CA GLU A 14 5.55 -6.69 3.35
C GLU A 14 4.79 -5.65 2.53
N ILE A 15 3.46 -5.67 2.61
CA ILE A 15 2.56 -4.61 2.16
C ILE A 15 1.92 -4.03 3.42
N LEU A 16 2.21 -2.77 3.72
CA LEU A 16 1.57 -2.09 4.84
C LEU A 16 0.34 -1.33 4.35
N VAL A 17 -0.79 -1.53 5.03
CA VAL A 17 -2.03 -0.77 4.84
C VAL A 17 -2.32 -0.03 6.14
N VAL A 18 -2.44 1.29 6.06
CA VAL A 18 -2.80 2.15 7.19
C VAL A 18 -4.09 2.87 6.83
N GLU A 19 -5.01 2.93 7.78
CA GLU A 19 -6.34 3.47 7.58
C GLU A 19 -6.66 4.50 8.66
N ASP A 20 -7.12 5.68 8.24
CA ASP A 20 -7.69 6.71 9.12
C ASP A 20 -9.16 6.98 8.75
N GLU A 21 -9.83 7.94 9.39
CA GLU A 21 -11.24 8.27 9.13
C GLU A 21 -11.53 8.66 7.66
N SER A 22 -10.55 9.22 6.98
CA SER A 22 -10.69 9.93 5.71
C SER A 22 -9.93 9.30 4.55
N HIS A 23 -8.88 8.54 4.83
CA HIS A 23 -7.95 8.02 3.85
C HIS A 23 -7.51 6.59 4.15
N VAL A 24 -7.03 5.93 3.08
CA VAL A 24 -6.26 4.69 3.19
C VAL A 24 -4.92 4.88 2.51
N TYR A 25 -3.87 4.51 3.22
CA TYR A 25 -2.48 4.58 2.79
C TYR A 25 -1.97 3.17 2.56
N PHE A 26 -1.33 2.96 1.43
CA PHE A 26 -0.71 1.71 1.07
C PHE A 26 0.77 1.93 0.87
N ASN A 27 1.60 1.05 1.41
CA ASN A 27 3.03 1.08 1.20
C ASN A 27 3.47 -0.25 0.58
N PHE A 28 3.66 -0.22 -0.73
CA PHE A 28 3.96 -1.40 -1.54
C PHE A 28 5.46 -1.52 -1.85
N PRO A 29 5.98 -2.74 -2.00
CA PRO A 29 7.23 -2.98 -2.73
C PRO A 29 7.11 -2.44 -4.15
N HIS A 30 8.12 -1.68 -4.62
CA HIS A 30 8.04 -0.99 -5.92
C HIS A 30 7.84 -1.95 -7.10
N SER A 31 8.47 -3.12 -7.07
CA SER A 31 8.34 -4.15 -8.11
C SER A 31 6.92 -4.69 -8.22
N LEU A 32 6.27 -4.96 -7.09
CA LEU A 32 4.87 -5.38 -7.03
C LEU A 32 3.96 -4.28 -7.57
N TYR A 33 4.19 -3.03 -7.14
CA TYR A 33 3.38 -1.89 -7.58
C TYR A 33 3.38 -1.75 -9.10
N LYS A 34 4.58 -1.69 -9.71
CA LYS A 34 4.73 -1.52 -11.16
C LYS A 34 4.20 -2.69 -11.97
N LYS A 35 4.35 -3.93 -11.47
CA LYS A 35 3.93 -5.12 -12.21
C LYS A 35 2.41 -5.30 -12.21
N THR A 36 1.76 -5.00 -11.09
CA THR A 36 0.36 -5.40 -10.87
C THR A 36 -0.54 -4.25 -10.42
N ILE A 37 -0.13 -3.48 -9.41
CA ILE A 37 -1.01 -2.54 -8.70
C ILE A 37 -1.31 -1.29 -9.55
N GLU A 38 -0.30 -0.74 -10.22
CA GLU A 38 -0.36 0.55 -10.94
C GLU A 38 -1.55 0.62 -11.92
N LYS A 39 -1.78 -0.44 -12.69
CA LYS A 39 -2.86 -0.50 -13.68
C LYS A 39 -4.25 -0.50 -13.04
N TYR A 40 -4.39 -1.09 -11.85
CA TYR A 40 -5.65 -1.15 -11.13
C TYR A 40 -6.00 0.21 -10.54
N VAL A 41 -5.04 0.81 -9.82
CA VAL A 41 -5.26 2.02 -9.04
C VAL A 41 -5.24 3.31 -9.88
N ALA A 42 -4.69 3.30 -11.09
CA ALA A 42 -4.60 4.50 -11.93
C ALA A 42 -5.97 5.19 -12.18
N LYS A 43 -7.06 4.43 -12.17
CA LYS A 43 -8.43 4.97 -12.37
C LYS A 43 -8.99 5.70 -11.16
N LEU A 44 -8.38 5.52 -9.99
CA LEU A 44 -8.83 6.08 -8.70
C LEU A 44 -8.12 7.39 -8.34
N SER A 45 -7.34 7.96 -9.27
CA SER A 45 -6.56 9.19 -9.07
C SER A 45 -5.74 9.25 -7.77
N PRO A 46 -4.93 8.23 -7.45
CA PRO A 46 -4.16 8.19 -6.22
C PRO A 46 -3.09 9.26 -6.16
N ILE A 47 -2.78 9.71 -4.94
CA ILE A 47 -1.51 10.41 -4.68
C ILE A 47 -0.43 9.34 -4.53
N VAL A 48 0.59 9.39 -5.38
CA VAL A 48 1.65 8.37 -5.43
C VAL A 48 3.00 9.02 -5.11
N ARG A 49 3.74 8.40 -4.21
CA ARG A 49 5.10 8.79 -3.84
C ARG A 49 6.03 7.59 -3.85
N VAL A 50 7.28 7.82 -4.20
CA VAL A 50 8.32 6.80 -4.17
C VAL A 50 9.29 7.15 -3.06
N LYS A 51 9.64 6.18 -2.23
CA LYS A 51 10.64 6.31 -1.18
C LYS A 51 11.56 5.09 -1.14
N ASP A 52 12.74 5.25 -0.58
CA ASP A 52 13.64 4.14 -0.28
C ASP A 52 13.54 3.81 1.21
N ASP A 53 13.33 2.54 1.51
CA ASP A 53 13.25 1.99 2.86
C ASP A 53 14.53 1.19 3.16
N PRO A 54 15.17 1.40 4.33
CA PRO A 54 16.44 0.74 4.67
C PRO A 54 16.39 -0.80 4.65
N LEU A 55 15.24 -1.41 4.95
CA LEU A 55 15.06 -2.87 4.93
C LEU A 55 14.21 -3.32 3.74
N GLY A 56 13.23 -2.52 3.36
CA GLY A 56 12.22 -2.89 2.37
C GLY A 56 12.56 -2.48 0.93
N GLY A 57 13.74 -1.90 0.73
CA GLY A 57 14.23 -1.44 -0.57
C GLY A 57 13.39 -0.28 -1.13
N ARG A 58 13.28 -0.20 -2.46
CA ARG A 58 12.49 0.84 -3.13
C ARG A 58 10.99 0.56 -2.98
N ARG A 59 10.23 1.55 -2.54
CA ARG A 59 8.80 1.42 -2.19
C ARG A 59 7.93 2.49 -2.83
N VAL A 60 6.64 2.18 -2.96
CA VAL A 60 5.60 3.09 -3.44
C VAL A 60 4.56 3.29 -2.36
N VAL A 61 4.43 4.54 -1.90
CA VAL A 61 3.38 4.96 -0.99
C VAL A 61 2.23 5.53 -1.82
N LEU A 62 1.04 4.98 -1.65
CA LEU A 62 -0.17 5.36 -2.35
C LEU A 62 -1.20 5.80 -1.33
N THR A 63 -1.76 6.99 -1.54
CA THR A 63 -2.86 7.54 -0.72
C THR A 63 -4.10 7.63 -1.58
N LEU A 64 -5.21 7.11 -1.05
CA LEU A 64 -6.54 7.24 -1.60
C LEU A 64 -7.48 7.81 -0.54
N ASP A 65 -8.59 8.39 -0.99
CA ASP A 65 -9.72 8.63 -0.10
C ASP A 65 -10.24 7.30 0.50
N LYS A 66 -11.06 7.41 1.55
CA LYS A 66 -11.60 6.25 2.26
C LYS A 66 -12.29 5.26 1.32
N GLN A 67 -13.10 5.74 0.38
CA GLN A 67 -13.89 4.88 -0.50
C GLN A 67 -13.01 4.10 -1.49
N GLY A 68 -12.15 4.79 -2.25
CA GLY A 68 -11.22 4.17 -3.19
C GLY A 68 -10.19 3.29 -2.47
N GLY A 69 -9.79 3.70 -1.26
CA GLY A 69 -8.95 2.90 -0.39
C GLY A 69 -9.56 1.55 -0.01
N LEU A 70 -10.80 1.55 0.47
CA LEU A 70 -11.53 0.32 0.81
C LEU A 70 -11.72 -0.58 -0.41
N GLU A 71 -11.95 -0.02 -1.60
CA GLU A 71 -12.04 -0.78 -2.85
C GLU A 71 -10.71 -1.50 -3.17
N VAL A 72 -9.58 -0.80 -3.06
CA VAL A 72 -8.25 -1.39 -3.28
C VAL A 72 -7.93 -2.45 -2.21
N LYS A 73 -8.30 -2.21 -0.96
CA LYS A 73 -8.12 -3.15 0.16
C LYS A 73 -8.86 -4.47 -0.11
N ALA A 74 -10.13 -4.40 -0.47
CA ALA A 74 -10.93 -5.57 -0.84
C ALA A 74 -10.34 -6.32 -2.05
N TRP A 75 -9.91 -5.58 -3.08
CA TRP A 75 -9.25 -6.18 -4.24
C TRP A 75 -7.93 -6.87 -3.88
N LEU A 76 -7.10 -6.27 -3.02
CA LEU A 76 -5.86 -6.88 -2.54
C LEU A 76 -6.14 -8.20 -1.84
N SER A 77 -7.12 -8.27 -0.94
CA SER A 77 -7.51 -9.51 -0.26
C SER A 77 -7.83 -10.65 -1.23
N LEU A 78 -8.48 -10.35 -2.37
CA LEU A 78 -8.78 -11.32 -3.41
C LEU A 78 -7.57 -11.71 -4.26
N MET A 79 -6.58 -10.82 -4.35
CA MET A 79 -5.39 -11.00 -5.18
C MET A 79 -4.24 -11.66 -4.44
N MET A 80 -4.23 -11.68 -3.10
CA MET A 80 -3.14 -12.27 -2.31
C MET A 80 -2.81 -13.70 -2.72
N ASP A 81 -3.81 -14.54 -2.94
CA ASP A 81 -3.62 -15.92 -3.41
C ASP A 81 -2.94 -16.01 -4.78
N LYS A 82 -3.10 -14.98 -5.62
CA LYS A 82 -2.56 -14.88 -6.98
C LYS A 82 -1.20 -14.19 -7.05
N LEU A 83 -0.87 -13.34 -6.08
CA LEU A 83 0.42 -12.65 -5.99
C LEU A 83 1.56 -13.59 -5.56
N GLY A 84 1.23 -14.84 -5.22
CA GLY A 84 2.16 -15.88 -4.77
C GLY A 84 2.51 -15.72 -3.30
N LYS A 85 3.01 -16.79 -2.67
CA LYS A 85 3.39 -16.83 -1.24
C LYS A 85 4.53 -15.87 -0.83
N LYS A 86 4.95 -14.99 -1.73
CA LYS A 86 6.03 -14.04 -1.49
C LYS A 86 5.58 -12.86 -0.64
N TYR A 87 4.36 -12.37 -0.79
CA TYR A 87 3.94 -11.13 -0.10
C TYR A 87 2.97 -11.42 1.06
N PHE A 88 2.99 -10.55 2.07
CA PHE A 88 2.00 -10.55 3.16
C PHE A 88 1.52 -9.12 3.44
N ILE A 89 0.33 -8.99 4.03
CA ILE A 89 -0.27 -7.69 4.36
C ILE A 89 -0.24 -7.50 5.88
N THR A 90 0.22 -6.33 6.30
CA THR A 90 0.03 -5.81 7.66
C THR A 90 -0.97 -4.68 7.59
N GLU A 91 -2.03 -4.74 8.39
CA GLU A 91 -3.07 -3.71 8.44
C GLU A 91 -3.08 -3.01 9.80
N LEU A 92 -3.20 -1.69 9.78
CA LEU A 92 -3.27 -0.86 10.98
C LEU A 92 -4.34 0.21 10.83
N GLU A 93 -5.07 0.44 11.91
CA GLU A 93 -6.08 1.49 12.02
C GLU A 93 -5.58 2.57 12.98
N ILE A 94 -5.63 3.82 12.55
CA ILE A 94 -5.33 4.98 13.39
C ILE A 94 -6.66 5.54 13.89
N VAL A 95 -6.88 5.38 15.20
CA VAL A 95 -8.06 5.89 15.94
C VAL A 95 -7.70 7.19 16.63
#